data_AF-A0A3A2Z6J3-F1
#
_entry.id   AF-A0A3A2Z6J3-F1
#
_cell.length_a   1.000
_cell.length_b   1.000
_cell.length_c   1.000
_cell.angle_alpha   90.00
_cell.angle_beta   90.00
_cell.angle_gamma   90.00
#
_symmetry.space_group_name_H-M   'P 1'
#
loop_
_entity.id
_entity.type
_entity.pdbx_description
1 polymer ?
#
loop_
_entity_poly.entity_id
_entity_poly.type
_entity_poly.pdbx_seq_one_letter_code
_entity_poly.pdbx_strand_id
1 'polypeptide(L)'
;MVQQGGMGNTEAERELQGTVSSDKNEILFSRFGINYNNEEEMFKKGSVVYRQYQLEEIKSKGDTASTSEPEGESMSKTQQEKSRKLRRKAKIIVEHIDIIKDEFWEKRPWILSNKPGKLPVES
;
A
#
# COMPACT_ATOMS: atom_id res chain seq x y z
N MET A 1 17.84 -21.32 -5.05
CA MET A 1 18.89 -21.96 -4.22
C MET A 1 18.52 -23.38 -3.83
N VAL A 2 17.42 -23.62 -3.12
CA VAL A 2 17.02 -24.99 -2.74
C VAL A 2 16.38 -25.73 -3.93
N GLN A 3 15.21 -25.29 -4.39
CA GLN A 3 14.44 -26.00 -5.43
C GLN A 3 15.16 -26.05 -6.79
N GLN A 4 15.63 -24.91 -7.30
CA GLN A 4 16.34 -24.84 -8.60
C GLN A 4 17.85 -25.03 -8.49
N GLY A 5 18.45 -24.81 -7.32
CA GLY A 5 19.91 -24.86 -7.12
C GLY A 5 20.41 -26.12 -6.42
N GLY A 6 19.51 -27.00 -5.93
CA GLY A 6 19.85 -28.26 -5.27
C GLY A 6 20.50 -28.14 -3.90
N MET A 7 20.63 -26.92 -3.34
CA MET A 7 21.24 -26.70 -2.02
C MET A 7 20.35 -27.19 -0.89
N GLY A 8 20.96 -27.61 0.22
CA GLY A 8 20.22 -27.83 1.47
C GLY A 8 19.75 -26.50 2.09
N ASN A 9 18.70 -26.54 2.91
CA ASN A 9 18.15 -25.31 3.54
C ASN A 9 19.21 -24.54 4.35
N THR A 10 20.00 -25.22 5.18
CA THR A 10 21.06 -24.60 6.00
C THR A 10 22.19 -24.02 5.16
N GLU A 11 22.52 -24.65 4.03
CA GLU A 11 23.55 -24.16 3.12
C GLU A 11 23.08 -22.91 2.38
N ALA A 12 21.84 -22.91 1.88
CA ALA A 12 21.24 -21.76 1.23
C ALA A 12 21.13 -20.55 2.19
N GLU A 13 20.76 -20.79 3.45
CA GLU A 13 20.74 -19.74 4.48
C GLU A 13 22.13 -19.14 4.72
N ARG A 14 23.16 -20.00 4.90
CA ARG A 14 24.55 -19.55 5.11
C ARG A 14 25.07 -18.74 3.92
N GLU A 15 24.74 -19.14 2.70
CA GLU A 15 25.12 -18.41 1.48
C GLU A 15 24.43 -17.03 1.39
N LEU A 16 23.20 -16.91 1.89
CA LEU A 16 22.46 -15.64 1.92
C LEU A 16 22.82 -14.77 3.13
N GLN A 17 23.45 -15.34 4.16
CA GLN A 17 23.81 -14.63 5.38
C GLN A 17 24.81 -13.51 5.08
N GLY A 18 24.52 -12.30 5.55
CA GLY A 18 25.38 -11.12 5.36
C GLY A 18 25.25 -10.43 3.99
N THR A 19 24.49 -11.00 3.05
CA THR A 19 24.22 -10.37 1.75
C THR A 19 23.24 -9.19 1.87
N VAL A 20 23.45 -8.17 1.04
CA VAL A 20 22.52 -7.03 0.92
C VAL A 20 21.48 -7.28 -0.19
N SER A 21 20.51 -6.37 -0.33
CA SER A 21 19.43 -6.52 -1.31
C SER A 21 19.92 -6.58 -2.76
N SER A 22 20.98 -5.84 -3.11
CA SER A 22 21.58 -5.89 -4.46
C SER A 22 22.16 -7.27 -4.76
N ASP A 23 22.88 -7.86 -3.82
CA ASP A 23 23.51 -9.17 -3.98
C ASP A 23 22.45 -10.26 -4.19
N LYS A 24 21.36 -10.21 -3.42
CA LYS A 24 20.23 -11.15 -3.58
C LYS A 24 19.58 -11.01 -4.94
N ASN A 25 19.41 -9.79 -5.44
CA ASN A 25 18.87 -9.55 -6.77
C ASN A 25 19.81 -10.08 -7.86
N GLU A 26 21.12 -9.89 -7.71
CA GLU A 26 22.12 -10.45 -8.62
C GLU A 26 22.13 -11.99 -8.58
N ILE A 27 22.01 -12.59 -7.40
CA ILE A 27 21.89 -14.06 -7.24
C ILE A 27 20.68 -14.58 -8.00
N LEU A 28 19.52 -13.93 -7.87
CA LEU A 28 18.29 -14.31 -8.60
C LEU A 28 18.50 -14.22 -10.12
N PHE A 29 19.09 -13.13 -10.59
CA PHE A 29 19.29 -12.88 -12.01
C PHE A 29 20.36 -13.79 -12.62
N SER A 30 21.58 -13.79 -12.07
CA SER A 30 22.74 -14.47 -12.65
C SER A 30 22.68 -15.99 -12.50
N ARG A 31 22.20 -16.50 -11.36
CA ARG A 31 22.17 -17.96 -11.10
C ARG A 31 20.88 -18.63 -11.56
N PHE A 32 19.75 -17.92 -11.53
CA PHE A 32 18.43 -18.51 -11.78
C PHE A 32 17.69 -17.86 -12.96
N GLY A 33 18.22 -16.79 -13.57
CA GLY A 33 17.55 -16.08 -14.65
C GLY A 33 16.28 -15.35 -14.22
N ILE A 34 16.10 -15.11 -12.91
CA ILE A 34 14.90 -14.52 -12.34
C ILE A 34 15.11 -13.02 -12.15
N ASN A 35 14.27 -12.21 -12.80
CA ASN A 35 14.22 -10.77 -12.56
C ASN A 35 13.23 -10.46 -11.44
N TYR A 36 13.72 -10.11 -10.25
CA TYR A 36 12.88 -9.79 -9.09
C TYR A 36 11.84 -8.70 -9.38
N ASN A 37 12.13 -7.74 -10.26
CA ASN A 37 11.19 -6.68 -10.59
C ASN A 37 9.97 -7.16 -11.39
N ASN A 38 10.08 -8.31 -12.06
CA ASN A 38 9.00 -8.91 -12.84
C ASN A 38 8.09 -9.83 -12.00
N GLU A 39 8.47 -10.12 -10.75
CA GLU A 39 7.61 -10.87 -9.84
C GLU A 39 6.30 -10.11 -9.58
N GLU A 40 5.23 -10.86 -9.29
CA GLU A 40 3.91 -10.30 -9.04
C GLU A 40 3.94 -9.31 -7.86
N GLU A 41 3.25 -8.17 -8.01
CA GLU A 41 3.22 -7.13 -6.96
C GLU A 41 2.70 -7.67 -5.62
N MET A 42 1.85 -8.70 -5.62
CA MET A 42 1.39 -9.33 -4.38
C MET A 42 2.52 -9.94 -3.55
N PHE A 43 3.58 -10.46 -4.18
CA PHE A 43 4.74 -11.01 -3.48
C PHE A 43 5.71 -9.92 -3.02
N LYS A 44 5.81 -8.82 -3.77
CA LYS A 44 6.73 -7.71 -3.46
C LYS A 44 6.17 -6.67 -2.49
N LYS A 45 4.86 -6.40 -2.56
CA LYS A 45 4.16 -5.32 -1.85
C LYS A 45 3.11 -5.83 -0.87
N GLY A 46 2.74 -7.11 -0.93
CA GLY A 46 1.67 -7.67 -0.11
C GLY A 46 0.28 -7.28 -0.61
N SER A 47 -0.71 -7.34 0.27
CA SER A 47 -2.11 -7.01 -0.04
C SER A 47 -2.63 -5.94 0.91
N VAL A 48 -3.21 -4.88 0.34
CA VAL A 48 -3.79 -3.76 1.08
C VAL A 48 -5.29 -3.78 0.87
N VAL A 49 -6.04 -3.87 1.97
CA VAL A 49 -7.51 -3.94 1.93
C VAL A 49 -8.10 -2.67 2.52
N TYR A 50 -8.91 -1.95 1.75
CA TYR A 50 -9.52 -0.70 2.21
C TYR A 50 -10.84 -0.39 1.50
N ARG A 51 -11.60 0.56 2.07
CA ARG A 51 -12.84 1.06 1.46
C ARG A 51 -12.50 2.08 0.37
N GLN A 52 -12.97 1.82 -0.84
CA GLN A 52 -12.73 2.67 -1.99
C GLN A 52 -13.66 3.90 -1.99
N TYR A 53 -13.03 5.06 -2.13
CA TYR A 53 -13.67 6.33 -2.44
C TYR A 53 -12.92 6.96 -3.63
N GLN A 54 -13.45 8.04 -4.19
CA GLN A 54 -12.81 8.80 -5.24
C GLN A 54 -11.48 9.37 -4.75
N LEU A 55 -10.39 9.10 -5.48
CA LEU A 55 -9.06 9.62 -5.18
C LEU A 55 -9.01 11.15 -5.28
N GLU A 56 -8.17 11.77 -4.46
CA GLU A 56 -7.89 13.21 -4.56
C GLU A 56 -6.66 13.46 -5.45
N GLU A 57 -6.71 14.58 -6.20
CA GLU A 57 -5.56 15.04 -6.99
C GLU A 57 -4.47 15.57 -6.06
N ILE A 58 -3.23 15.13 -6.27
CA ILE A 58 -2.08 15.63 -5.51
C ILE A 58 -1.82 17.06 -5.96
N LYS A 59 -2.15 18.04 -5.11
CA LYS A 59 -1.75 19.42 -5.33
C LYS A 59 -0.26 19.53 -5.06
N SER A 60 0.51 20.02 -6.03
CA SER A 60 1.95 20.27 -5.90
C SER A 60 2.24 21.07 -4.63
N LYS A 61 3.02 20.50 -3.71
CA LYS A 61 3.43 21.11 -2.43
C LYS A 61 4.25 22.37 -2.68
N GLY A 62 3.56 23.50 -2.86
CA GLY A 62 4.11 24.85 -2.75
C GLY A 62 3.70 25.57 -1.46
N ASP A 63 2.71 25.07 -0.73
CA ASP A 63 2.28 25.70 0.52
C ASP A 63 1.57 24.70 1.43
N THR A 64 1.94 24.77 2.71
CA THR A 64 1.23 24.23 3.88
C THR A 64 1.54 22.78 4.27
N ALA A 65 2.62 22.63 5.02
CA ALA A 65 2.63 21.71 6.15
C ALA A 65 1.53 22.16 7.14
N SER A 66 0.41 21.47 7.14
CA SER A 66 -0.54 21.45 8.25
C SER A 66 -1.15 20.07 8.31
N THR A 67 -0.41 19.16 8.94
CA THR A 67 -1.02 18.06 9.69
C THR A 67 -1.76 18.70 10.86
N SER A 68 -2.95 19.24 10.60
CA SER A 68 -3.92 19.48 11.65
C SER A 68 -4.62 18.15 11.90
N GLU A 69 -4.27 17.51 13.00
CA GLU A 69 -5.19 16.59 13.67
C GLU A 69 -6.55 17.30 13.77
N PRO A 70 -7.66 16.69 13.33
CA PRO A 70 -8.95 17.23 13.67
C PRO A 70 -9.18 16.88 15.14
N GLU A 71 -8.76 17.80 16.02
CA GLU A 71 -9.36 17.96 17.33
C GLU A 71 -10.88 17.96 17.17
N GLY A 72 -11.53 16.93 17.70
CA GLY A 72 -12.75 17.07 18.49
C GLY A 72 -14.00 17.74 17.91
N GLU A 73 -14.13 17.96 16.59
CA GLU A 73 -15.42 18.44 16.06
C GLU A 73 -16.47 17.32 16.12
N SER A 74 -17.32 17.39 17.15
CA SER A 74 -18.47 16.51 17.31
C SER A 74 -19.44 16.71 16.15
N MET A 75 -19.37 15.83 15.15
CA MET A 75 -20.29 15.83 14.02
C MET A 75 -21.73 15.71 14.52
N SER A 76 -22.66 16.47 13.92
CA SER A 76 -24.08 16.36 14.24
C SER A 76 -24.59 14.94 13.99
N LYS A 77 -25.59 14.48 14.77
CA LYS A 77 -26.19 13.13 14.64
C LYS A 77 -26.55 12.79 13.18
N THR A 78 -27.11 13.75 12.45
CA THR A 78 -27.49 13.58 11.03
C THR A 78 -26.27 13.37 10.12
N GLN A 79 -25.16 14.07 10.38
CA GLN A 79 -23.93 13.93 9.60
C GLN A 79 -23.24 12.59 9.89
N GLN A 80 -23.25 12.13 11.15
CA GLN A 80 -22.76 10.81 11.53
C GLN A 80 -23.54 9.69 10.86
N GLU A 81 -24.87 9.80 10.76
CA GLU A 81 -25.67 8.81 10.06
C GLU A 81 -25.40 8.79 8.55
N LYS A 82 -25.23 9.96 7.93
CA LYS A 82 -24.85 10.06 6.52
C LYS A 82 -23.49 9.42 6.26
N SER A 83 -22.49 9.70 7.09
CA SER A 83 -21.15 9.10 6.96
C SER A 83 -21.18 7.58 7.16
N ARG A 84 -21.94 7.08 8.14
CA ARG A 84 -22.17 5.65 8.36
C ARG A 84 -22.81 4.97 7.14
N LYS A 85 -23.85 5.59 6.56
CA LYS A 85 -24.51 5.08 5.35
C LYS A 85 -23.53 5.05 4.17
N LEU A 86 -22.68 6.07 4.01
CA LEU A 86 -21.69 6.14 2.95
C LEU A 86 -20.62 5.06 3.08
N ARG A 87 -20.09 4.85 4.31
CA ARG A 87 -19.14 3.77 4.61
C ARG A 87 -19.66 2.39 4.26
N ARG A 88 -20.94 2.14 4.51
CA ARG A 88 -21.58 0.86 4.18
C ARG A 88 -21.75 0.64 2.68
N LYS A 89 -21.92 1.72 1.91
CA LYS A 89 -22.01 1.67 0.44
C LYS A 89 -20.64 1.55 -0.25
N ALA A 90 -19.57 1.99 0.41
CA ALA A 90 -18.23 1.93 -0.16
C ALA A 90 -17.78 0.48 -0.37
N LYS A 91 -17.29 0.18 -1.57
CA LYS A 91 -16.73 -1.12 -1.94
C LYS A 91 -15.43 -1.37 -1.17
N ILE A 92 -15.23 -2.59 -0.70
CA ILE A 92 -13.93 -3.04 -0.17
C ILE A 92 -13.12 -3.53 -1.36
N ILE A 93 -11.93 -2.97 -1.55
CA ILE A 93 -11.01 -3.37 -2.60
C ILE A 93 -9.72 -3.92 -2.00
N VAL A 94 -9.03 -4.74 -2.79
CA VAL A 94 -7.72 -5.29 -2.49
C VAL A 94 -6.77 -4.82 -3.58
N GLU A 95 -5.67 -4.18 -3.19
CA GLU A 95 -4.63 -3.70 -4.10
C GLU A 95 -3.24 -4.13 -3.62
N HIS A 96 -2.28 -4.16 -4.55
CA HIS A 96 -0.88 -4.53 -4.31
C HIS A 96 0.02 -3.35 -4.64
N ILE A 97 0.03 -2.34 -3.77
CA ILE A 97 0.69 -1.05 -4.02
C ILE A 97 1.57 -0.61 -2.86
N ASP A 98 2.47 0.34 -3.12
CA ASP A 98 3.35 0.94 -2.12
C ASP A 98 2.56 1.85 -1.17
N ILE A 99 2.56 1.52 0.12
CA ILE A 99 1.92 2.30 1.20
C ILE A 99 2.94 3.09 2.05
N ILE A 100 4.23 3.01 1.72
CA ILE A 100 5.29 3.69 2.46
C ILE A 100 5.39 5.15 2.01
N LYS A 101 5.14 5.43 0.72
CA LYS A 101 5.19 6.79 0.16
C LYS A 101 3.93 7.61 0.44
N ASP A 102 4.10 8.93 0.53
CA ASP A 102 3.02 9.91 0.77
C ASP A 102 1.90 9.84 -0.28
N GLU A 103 2.23 9.55 -1.54
CA GLU A 103 1.26 9.46 -2.64
C GLU A 103 0.06 8.56 -2.32
N PHE A 104 0.27 7.45 -1.60
CA PHE A 104 -0.81 6.56 -1.20
C PHE A 104 -1.81 7.25 -0.26
N TRP A 105 -1.28 7.94 0.76
CA TRP A 105 -2.05 8.59 1.82
C TRP A 105 -2.68 9.90 1.36
N GLU A 106 -1.96 10.70 0.56
CA GLU A 106 -2.42 11.98 0.00
C GLU A 106 -3.56 11.79 -0.99
N LYS A 107 -3.51 10.74 -1.84
CA LYS A 107 -4.62 10.39 -2.73
C LYS A 107 -5.83 9.82 -1.98
N ARG A 108 -5.66 9.39 -0.72
CA ARG A 108 -6.67 8.68 0.09
C ARG A 108 -6.84 9.26 1.50
N PRO A 109 -7.16 10.56 1.64
CA PRO A 109 -7.19 11.23 2.95
C PRO A 109 -8.27 10.70 3.90
N TRP A 110 -9.28 9.97 3.40
CA TRP A 110 -10.29 9.31 4.24
C TRP A 110 -9.72 8.22 5.15
N ILE A 111 -8.54 7.66 4.81
CA ILE A 111 -7.90 6.63 5.63
C ILE A 111 -7.45 7.23 6.97
N LEU A 112 -6.83 8.42 6.95
CA LEU A 112 -6.33 9.10 8.14
C LEU A 112 -7.39 9.96 8.82
N SER A 113 -8.21 10.67 8.04
CA SER A 113 -9.22 11.60 8.59
C SER A 113 -10.43 10.91 9.21
N ASN A 114 -10.63 9.61 8.95
CA ASN A 114 -11.83 8.86 9.33
C ASN A 114 -13.13 9.50 8.78
N LYS A 115 -13.05 10.41 7.81
CA LYS A 115 -14.21 11.02 7.13
C LYS A 115 -14.35 10.36 5.76
N PRO A 116 -15.50 9.73 5.44
CA PRO A 116 -15.65 9.05 4.16
C PRO A 116 -15.63 10.06 3.00
N GLY A 117 -14.92 9.72 1.93
CA GLY A 117 -14.85 10.53 0.71
C GLY A 117 -16.10 10.38 -0.17
N LYS A 118 -16.03 10.90 -1.39
CA LYS A 118 -17.08 10.69 -2.40
C LYS A 118 -17.02 9.26 -2.93
N LEU A 119 -18.18 8.65 -3.20
CA LEU A 119 -18.17 7.35 -3.89
C LEU A 119 -17.65 7.55 -5.33
N PRO A 120 -16.84 6.62 -5.85
CA PRO A 120 -16.38 6.70 -7.23
C PRO A 120 -17.58 6.68 -8.19
N VAL A 121 -17.50 7.46 -9.26
CA VAL A 121 -18.49 7.41 -10.34
C VAL A 121 -18.21 6.12 -11.11
N GLU A 122 -19.14 5.16 -11.08
CA GLU A 122 -19.06 3.98 -11.93
C GLU A 122 -19.12 4.46 -13.39
N SER A 123 -18.04 4.23 -14.14
CA SER A 123 -17.99 4.43 -15.61
C SER A 123 -18.31 3.12 -16.31
#